data_AF-A0A507EC80-F1
#
_entry.id   AF-A0A507EC80-F1
#
_cell.length_a   1.000
_cell.length_b   1.000
_cell.length_c   1.000
_cell.angle_alpha   90.00
_cell.angle_beta   90.00
_cell.angle_gamma   90.00
#
_symmetry.space_group_name_H-M   'P 1'
#
loop_
_entity.id
_entity.type
_entity.pdbx_description
1 polymer ?
#
loop_
_entity_poly.entity_id
_entity_poly.type
_entity_poly.pdbx_seq_one_letter_code
_entity_poly.pdbx_strand_id
1 'polypeptide(L)'
;MPPIPPTTGPQPIVISGPSGTLLTRLMAKYPDTFKFSVSYTTRSPRAGETPGESYHYITREEFQAMIDRGEFIEHAEFSGNIYGTPFTALEAGDRRVILDLEMNGVKALKTSGRDCLYIFIAPPSLDSLKARLTARGSESESSLAARLAAASSAMDYSSETPCPYDYVIVNGEDVDKAAAELEAAVFGLGKSNAGGPSAASAVTSTTTPGPTPSEPNPAESRTAQADAADAPAKPAPTAVAAAAAVTGSVTDALAAPVAATSTTATPAGGPAGKKSKTCSIL
;
A
#
# COMPACT_ATOMS: atom_id res chain seq x y z
N MET A 1 5.02 -5.69 21.97
CA MET A 1 5.19 -6.05 20.55
C MET A 1 6.02 -7.32 20.48
N PRO A 2 5.59 -8.37 19.76
CA PRO A 2 6.41 -9.56 19.54
C PRO A 2 7.66 -9.21 18.71
N PRO A 3 8.77 -9.95 18.85
CA PRO A 3 9.96 -9.74 18.02
C PRO A 3 9.66 -10.08 16.55
N ILE A 4 10.12 -9.24 15.62
CA ILE A 4 9.94 -9.50 14.19
C ILE A 4 10.75 -10.75 13.81
N PRO A 5 10.16 -11.76 13.13
CA PRO A 5 10.90 -12.95 12.72
C PRO A 5 12.04 -12.58 11.74
N PRO A 6 13.21 -13.23 11.84
CA PRO A 6 14.37 -12.93 10.97
C PRO A 6 14.05 -13.18 9.48
N THR A 7 14.79 -12.51 8.60
CA THR A 7 14.59 -12.58 7.14
C THR A 7 14.95 -13.95 6.57
N THR A 8 13.93 -14.72 6.16
CA THR A 8 14.06 -15.71 5.08
C THR A 8 13.68 -15.05 3.76
N GLY A 9 14.64 -14.35 3.15
CA GLY A 9 14.46 -13.69 1.85
C GLY A 9 15.34 -12.45 1.67
N PRO A 10 15.30 -11.80 0.49
CA PRO A 10 16.02 -10.56 0.22
C PRO A 10 15.68 -9.42 1.18
N GLN A 11 16.65 -8.53 1.45
CA GLN A 11 16.46 -7.34 2.31
C GLN A 11 15.27 -6.50 1.80
N PRO A 12 14.25 -6.18 2.62
CA PRO A 12 13.13 -5.35 2.19
C PRO A 12 13.55 -3.92 1.83
N ILE A 13 12.69 -3.22 1.08
CA ILE A 13 12.82 -1.80 0.75
C ILE A 13 11.65 -1.07 1.42
N VAL A 14 11.93 -0.04 2.19
CA VAL A 14 10.94 0.89 2.73
C VAL A 14 11.04 2.18 1.95
N ILE A 15 9.97 2.52 1.25
CA ILE A 15 9.80 3.80 0.58
C ILE A 15 8.84 4.65 1.42
N SER A 16 9.15 5.94 1.58
CA SER A 16 8.30 6.90 2.31
C SER A 16 8.14 8.20 1.54
N GLY A 17 7.03 8.92 1.74
CA GLY A 17 6.71 10.16 1.02
C GLY A 17 5.92 9.92 -0.28
N PRO A 18 5.65 10.96 -1.10
CA PRO A 18 4.82 10.89 -2.31
C PRO A 18 5.43 10.07 -3.48
N SER A 19 5.53 8.75 -3.27
CA SER A 19 6.21 7.73 -4.07
C SER A 19 5.46 7.24 -5.32
N GLY A 20 4.12 7.27 -5.28
CA GLY A 20 3.27 6.40 -6.10
C GLY A 20 3.57 6.35 -7.61
N THR A 21 3.91 7.46 -8.25
CA THR A 21 4.25 7.47 -9.69
C THR A 21 5.56 6.74 -10.00
N LEU A 22 6.56 6.84 -9.12
CA LEU A 22 7.84 6.16 -9.26
C LEU A 22 7.70 4.67 -8.95
N LEU A 23 6.93 4.35 -7.91
CA LEU A 23 6.65 2.97 -7.51
C LEU A 23 5.90 2.20 -8.60
N THR A 24 4.84 2.77 -9.19
CA THR A 24 4.12 2.14 -10.32
C THR A 24 5.07 1.82 -11.49
N ARG A 25 5.97 2.75 -11.83
CA ARG A 25 6.97 2.55 -12.90
C ARG A 25 7.98 1.45 -12.55
N LEU A 26 8.49 1.43 -11.32
CA LEU A 26 9.44 0.42 -10.85
C LEU A 26 8.82 -0.99 -10.86
N MET A 27 7.61 -1.14 -10.33
CA MET A 27 6.88 -2.42 -10.31
C MET A 27 6.56 -2.91 -11.73
N ALA A 28 6.17 -2.02 -12.65
CA ALA A 28 5.89 -2.37 -14.04
C ALA A 28 7.16 -2.77 -14.83
N LYS A 29 8.32 -2.17 -14.51
CA LYS A 29 9.60 -2.48 -15.16
C LYS A 29 10.23 -3.78 -14.64
N TYR A 30 9.95 -4.16 -13.39
CA TYR A 30 10.58 -5.29 -12.70
C TYR A 30 9.57 -6.20 -11.96
N PRO A 31 8.56 -6.76 -12.67
CA PRO A 31 7.46 -7.52 -12.06
C PRO A 31 7.89 -8.83 -11.38
N ASP A 32 9.05 -9.38 -11.77
CA ASP A 32 9.61 -10.61 -11.20
C ASP A 32 10.64 -10.36 -10.10
N THR A 33 11.15 -9.14 -9.95
CA THR A 33 12.16 -8.77 -8.95
C THR A 33 11.51 -8.30 -7.64
N PHE A 34 10.41 -7.56 -7.74
CA PHE A 34 9.77 -6.90 -6.59
C PHE A 34 8.39 -7.49 -6.29
N LYS A 35 8.02 -7.46 -5.01
CA LYS A 35 6.66 -7.69 -4.52
C LYS A 35 6.21 -6.44 -3.77
N PHE A 36 5.06 -5.87 -4.13
CA PHE A 36 4.49 -4.78 -3.36
C PHE A 36 3.81 -5.32 -2.09
N SER A 37 4.03 -4.65 -0.96
CA SER A 37 3.37 -4.88 0.31
C SER A 37 1.97 -4.27 0.30
N VAL A 38 0.93 -5.09 0.24
CA VAL A 38 -0.47 -4.62 0.32
C VAL A 38 -0.88 -4.48 1.78
N SER A 39 -1.00 -3.24 2.25
CA SER A 39 -1.41 -2.92 3.63
C SER A 39 -2.93 -2.99 3.79
N TYR A 40 -3.41 -3.00 5.04
CA TYR A 40 -4.84 -2.97 5.37
C TYR A 40 -5.32 -1.53 5.59
N THR A 41 -6.60 -1.27 5.33
CA THR A 41 -7.25 0.00 5.72
C THR A 41 -8.74 -0.15 6.03
N THR A 42 -9.27 0.73 6.89
CA THR A 42 -10.70 0.88 7.15
C THR A 42 -11.42 1.84 6.20
N ARG A 43 -10.68 2.49 5.29
CA ARG A 43 -11.25 3.39 4.27
C ARG A 43 -12.02 2.58 3.23
N SER A 44 -13.14 3.07 2.73
CA SER A 44 -13.76 2.49 1.52
C SER A 44 -12.85 2.66 0.28
N PRO A 45 -12.80 1.68 -0.65
CA PRO A 45 -12.08 1.85 -1.91
C PRO A 45 -12.60 3.04 -2.71
N ARG A 46 -11.69 3.77 -3.38
CA ARG A 46 -12.06 4.83 -4.33
C ARG A 46 -12.54 4.22 -5.65
N ALA A 47 -13.23 5.02 -6.46
CA ALA A 47 -13.58 4.62 -7.81
C ALA A 47 -12.31 4.25 -8.61
N GLY A 48 -12.23 3.00 -9.06
CA GLY A 48 -11.08 2.44 -9.78
C GLY A 48 -9.99 1.80 -8.91
N GLU A 49 -10.12 1.75 -7.57
CA GLU A 49 -9.24 0.94 -6.72
C GLU A 49 -9.75 -0.50 -6.61
N THR A 50 -8.92 -1.50 -6.94
CA THR A 50 -9.23 -2.93 -6.76
C THR A 50 -8.84 -3.41 -5.35
N PRO A 51 -9.73 -4.10 -4.61
CA PRO A 51 -9.37 -4.77 -3.36
C PRO A 51 -8.23 -5.78 -3.54
N GLY A 52 -7.21 -5.69 -2.69
CA GLY A 52 -6.02 -6.55 -2.74
C GLY A 52 -4.92 -6.08 -3.70
N GLU A 53 -5.12 -5.03 -4.50
CA GLU A 53 -4.05 -4.42 -5.30
C GLU A 53 -3.41 -3.23 -4.58
N SER A 54 -4.23 -2.28 -4.11
CA SER A 54 -3.75 -1.10 -3.37
C SER A 54 -3.79 -1.30 -1.86
N TYR A 55 -4.91 -1.84 -1.35
CA TYR A 55 -5.10 -2.18 0.06
C TYR A 55 -6.02 -3.39 0.22
N HIS A 56 -5.93 -4.06 1.36
CA HIS A 56 -7.00 -4.88 1.90
C HIS A 56 -7.99 -3.98 2.67
N TYR A 57 -9.19 -3.83 2.12
CA TYR A 57 -10.24 -2.99 2.70
C TYR A 57 -11.09 -3.83 3.66
N ILE A 58 -11.07 -3.50 4.96
CA ILE A 58 -11.74 -4.24 6.04
C ILE A 58 -12.52 -3.30 6.96
N THR A 59 -13.40 -3.82 7.82
CA THR A 59 -14.12 -2.96 8.79
C THR A 59 -13.21 -2.52 9.94
N ARG A 60 -13.64 -1.52 10.71
CA ARG A 60 -12.88 -1.04 11.88
C ARG A 60 -12.83 -2.09 13.00
N GLU A 61 -13.86 -2.91 13.11
CA GLU A 61 -13.96 -4.03 14.05
C GLU A 61 -13.00 -5.16 13.67
N GLU A 62 -12.94 -5.53 12.38
CA GLU A 62 -11.96 -6.49 11.85
C GLU A 62 -10.53 -5.99 12.07
N PHE A 63 -10.29 -4.70 11.80
CA PHE A 63 -8.98 -4.09 11.99
C PHE A 63 -8.55 -4.10 13.46
N GLN A 64 -9.46 -3.73 14.39
CA GLN A 64 -9.18 -3.79 15.82
C GLN A 64 -8.86 -5.23 16.26
N ALA A 65 -9.59 -6.23 15.78
CA ALA A 65 -9.31 -7.62 16.09
C ALA A 65 -7.93 -8.07 15.56
N MET A 66 -7.41 -7.51 14.46
CA MET A 66 -6.04 -7.76 13.98
C MET A 66 -4.98 -7.07 14.86
N ILE A 67 -5.25 -5.85 15.35
CA ILE A 67 -4.40 -5.16 16.35
C ILE A 67 -4.31 -5.99 17.62
N ASP A 68 -5.44 -6.47 18.14
CA ASP A 68 -5.50 -7.25 19.39
C ASP A 68 -4.74 -8.59 19.30
N ARG A 69 -4.64 -9.16 18.09
CA ARG A 69 -3.81 -10.36 17.79
C ARG A 69 -2.35 -10.04 17.49
N GLY A 70 -1.98 -8.76 17.41
CA GLY A 70 -0.59 -8.32 17.17
C GLY A 70 -0.09 -8.59 15.74
N GLU A 71 -0.97 -8.53 14.74
CA GLU A 71 -0.64 -8.91 13.36
C GLU A 71 0.09 -7.82 12.56
N PHE A 72 0.19 -6.61 13.09
CA PHE A 72 0.76 -5.44 12.41
C PHE A 72 2.19 -5.10 12.86
N ILE A 73 3.03 -4.77 11.87
CA ILE A 73 4.34 -4.11 12.05
C ILE A 73 4.12 -2.70 12.60
N GLU A 74 3.15 -2.00 12.00
CA GLU A 74 2.74 -0.65 12.34
C GLU A 74 1.25 -0.48 11.99
N HIS A 75 0.58 0.41 12.71
CA HIS A 75 -0.71 0.93 12.31
C HIS A 75 -0.86 2.38 12.75
N ALA A 76 -1.58 3.17 11.98
CA ALA A 76 -1.84 4.59 12.25
C ALA A 76 -3.25 4.99 11.79
N GLU A 77 -3.86 5.93 12.51
CA GLU A 77 -5.09 6.57 12.06
C GLU A 77 -4.77 7.85 11.28
N PHE A 78 -5.27 7.95 10.05
CA PHE A 78 -5.11 9.09 9.16
C PHE A 78 -6.45 9.48 8.55
N SER A 79 -6.86 10.74 8.75
CA SER A 79 -8.13 11.28 8.22
C SER A 79 -9.35 10.40 8.57
N GLY A 80 -9.44 9.95 9.83
CA GLY A 80 -10.55 9.13 10.37
C GLY A 80 -10.55 7.65 9.96
N ASN A 81 -9.50 7.20 9.27
CA ASN A 81 -9.37 5.82 8.80
C ASN A 81 -8.08 5.20 9.35
N ILE A 82 -8.14 3.94 9.78
CA ILE A 82 -6.94 3.21 10.21
C ILE A 82 -6.26 2.61 8.98
N TYR A 83 -4.94 2.62 8.98
CA TYR A 83 -4.06 1.95 8.03
C TYR A 83 -3.06 1.11 8.82
N GLY A 84 -2.58 0.01 8.27
CA GLY A 84 -1.52 -0.77 8.92
C GLY A 84 -0.96 -1.89 8.06
N THR A 85 0.31 -2.15 8.27
CA THR A 85 1.10 -3.06 7.43
C THR A 85 1.36 -4.36 8.20
N PRO A 86 0.83 -5.52 7.74
CA PRO A 86 0.89 -6.76 8.49
C PRO A 86 2.27 -7.40 8.42
N PHE A 87 2.63 -8.23 9.41
CA PHE A 87 3.89 -8.99 9.37
C PHE A 87 4.01 -9.89 8.13
N THR A 88 2.89 -10.45 7.67
CA THR A 88 2.80 -11.27 6.45
C THR A 88 3.15 -10.51 5.17
N ALA A 89 3.13 -9.16 5.17
CA ALA A 89 3.55 -8.39 4.00
C ALA A 89 5.06 -8.51 3.72
N LEU A 90 5.86 -8.89 4.73
CA LEU A 90 7.30 -9.17 4.60
C LEU A 90 7.59 -10.56 3.99
N GLU A 91 6.58 -11.40 3.75
CA GLU A 91 6.74 -12.72 3.14
C GLU A 91 6.96 -12.58 1.63
N ALA A 92 8.19 -12.79 1.18
CA ALA A 92 8.65 -12.38 -0.14
C ALA A 92 8.87 -13.53 -1.15
N GLY A 93 9.14 -14.74 -0.64
CA GLY A 93 9.83 -15.77 -1.41
C GLY A 93 11.18 -15.23 -1.90
N ASP A 94 11.45 -15.39 -3.20
CA ASP A 94 12.71 -14.96 -3.82
C ASP A 94 12.72 -13.47 -4.26
N ARG A 95 11.63 -12.71 -4.07
CA ARG A 95 11.50 -11.31 -4.48
C ARG A 95 11.93 -10.33 -3.37
N ARG A 96 12.32 -9.09 -3.71
CA ARG A 96 12.43 -8.01 -2.70
C ARG A 96 11.04 -7.43 -2.41
N VAL A 97 10.65 -7.34 -1.13
CA VAL A 97 9.43 -6.62 -0.73
C VAL A 97 9.68 -5.12 -0.81
N ILE A 98 8.72 -4.38 -1.38
CA ILE A 98 8.63 -2.92 -1.25
C ILE A 98 7.46 -2.58 -0.34
N LEU A 99 7.73 -1.86 0.74
CA LEU A 99 6.76 -1.29 1.67
C LEU A 99 6.67 0.21 1.41
N ASP A 100 5.46 0.73 1.15
CA ASP A 100 5.18 2.16 1.04
C ASP A 100 4.59 2.62 2.39
N LEU A 101 5.40 3.31 3.20
CA LEU A 101 5.09 3.62 4.60
C LEU A 101 5.23 5.11 4.87
N GLU A 102 4.36 5.63 5.74
CA GLU A 102 4.51 6.97 6.30
C GLU A 102 5.64 7.03 7.35
N MET A 103 6.05 8.25 7.72
CA MET A 103 7.14 8.51 8.69
C MET A 103 7.08 7.65 9.96
N ASN A 104 5.88 7.41 10.51
CA ASN A 104 5.72 6.62 11.74
C ASN A 104 5.99 5.13 11.52
N GLY A 105 5.66 4.58 10.35
CA GLY A 105 5.99 3.21 9.97
C GLY A 105 7.49 3.02 9.75
N VAL A 106 8.17 4.02 9.17
CA VAL A 106 9.64 4.07 9.08
C VAL A 106 10.27 4.02 10.48
N LYS A 107 9.79 4.84 11.41
CA LYS A 107 10.26 4.86 12.80
C LYS A 107 10.03 3.52 13.51
N ALA A 108 8.85 2.91 13.35
CA ALA A 108 8.53 1.60 13.93
C ALA A 108 9.46 0.49 13.42
N LEU A 109 9.70 0.40 12.11
CA LEU A 109 10.62 -0.58 11.54
C LEU A 109 12.07 -0.39 12.02
N LYS A 110 12.55 0.86 12.13
CA LYS A 110 13.89 1.13 12.67
C LYS A 110 14.02 0.70 14.14
N THR A 111 13.05 1.05 14.98
CA THR A 111 13.02 0.62 16.39
C THR A 111 12.95 -0.90 16.54
N SER A 112 12.33 -1.60 15.59
CA SER A 112 12.26 -3.06 15.59
C SER A 112 13.59 -3.77 15.30
N GLY A 113 14.62 -3.05 14.84
CA GLY A 113 15.91 -3.62 14.44
C GLY A 113 15.88 -4.36 13.09
N ARG A 114 14.82 -4.20 12.30
CA ARG A 114 14.72 -4.81 10.97
C ARG A 114 15.66 -4.12 9.98
N ASP A 115 16.58 -4.90 9.43
CA ASP A 115 17.40 -4.50 8.29
C ASP A 115 16.52 -4.33 7.03
N CYS A 116 16.43 -3.10 6.56
CA CYS A 116 15.69 -2.65 5.39
C CYS A 116 16.51 -1.56 4.70
N LEU A 117 16.35 -1.42 3.39
CA LEU A 117 16.80 -0.24 2.65
C LEU A 117 15.75 0.88 2.79
N TYR A 118 16.10 2.02 3.40
CA TYR A 118 15.18 3.12 3.65
C TYR A 118 15.37 4.26 2.63
N ILE A 119 14.33 4.53 1.83
CA ILE A 119 14.33 5.55 0.76
C ILE A 119 13.22 6.57 1.03
N PHE A 120 13.55 7.85 1.11
CA PHE A 120 12.56 8.93 1.14
C PHE A 120 12.40 9.57 -0.24
N ILE A 121 11.15 9.68 -0.71
CA ILE A 121 10.78 10.40 -1.93
C ILE A 121 10.27 11.78 -1.54
N ALA A 122 11.15 12.78 -1.57
CA ALA A 122 10.78 14.16 -1.28
C ALA A 122 9.98 14.78 -2.45
N PRO A 123 8.91 15.54 -2.18
CA PRO A 123 8.38 16.47 -3.16
C PRO A 123 9.40 17.62 -3.38
N PRO A 124 9.42 18.28 -4.56
CA PRO A 124 10.34 19.40 -4.81
C PRO A 124 9.96 20.65 -4.00
N SER A 125 8.68 20.78 -3.62
CA SER A 125 8.19 21.75 -2.63
C SER A 125 6.83 21.32 -2.07
N LEU A 126 6.45 21.82 -0.90
CA LEU A 126 5.10 21.61 -0.36
C LEU A 126 4.00 22.19 -1.28
N ASP A 127 4.28 23.30 -1.97
CA ASP A 127 3.34 23.91 -2.93
C ASP A 127 3.10 22.99 -4.15
N SER A 128 4.14 22.33 -4.66
CA SER A 128 4.01 21.35 -5.75
C SER A 128 3.16 20.14 -5.33
N LEU A 129 3.30 19.70 -4.08
CA LEU A 129 2.51 18.62 -3.51
C LEU A 129 1.05 19.07 -3.31
N LYS A 130 0.83 20.29 -2.80
CA LYS A 130 -0.51 20.89 -2.68
C LYS A 130 -1.21 20.97 -4.03
N ALA A 131 -0.55 21.48 -5.06
CA ALA A 131 -1.10 21.55 -6.41
C ALA A 131 -1.50 20.16 -6.94
N ARG A 132 -0.64 19.15 -6.77
CA ARG A 132 -0.93 17.75 -7.14
C ARG A 132 -2.11 17.15 -6.38
N LEU A 133 -2.24 17.43 -5.08
CA LEU A 133 -3.33 16.92 -4.25
C LEU A 133 -4.66 17.60 -4.59
N THR A 134 -4.68 18.92 -4.77
CA THR A 134 -5.87 19.67 -5.21
C THR A 134 -6.33 19.22 -6.60
N ALA A 135 -5.40 19.03 -7.55
CA ALA A 135 -5.73 18.57 -8.91
C ALA A 135 -6.35 17.16 -8.95
N ARG A 136 -6.16 16.34 -7.91
CA ARG A 136 -6.80 15.02 -7.78
C ARG A 136 -8.29 15.12 -7.44
N GLY A 137 -8.75 16.21 -6.82
CA GLY A 137 -10.16 16.45 -6.47
C GLY A 137 -10.78 15.49 -5.45
N SER A 138 -10.00 14.58 -4.84
CA SER A 138 -10.48 13.52 -3.94
C SER A 138 -10.31 13.80 -2.45
N GLU A 139 -9.84 14.99 -2.08
CA GLU A 139 -9.47 15.36 -0.71
C GLU A 139 -10.35 16.50 -0.20
N SER A 140 -10.82 16.41 1.05
CA SER A 140 -11.40 17.56 1.76
C SER A 140 -10.30 18.56 2.13
N GLU A 141 -10.68 19.79 2.47
CA GLU A 141 -9.73 20.81 2.96
C GLU A 141 -8.97 20.33 4.22
N SER A 142 -9.66 19.66 5.14
CA SER A 142 -9.07 19.05 6.34
C SER A 142 -8.08 17.92 6.01
N SER A 143 -8.40 17.04 5.06
CA SER A 143 -7.52 15.95 4.64
C SER A 143 -6.30 16.47 3.87
N LEU A 144 -6.49 17.50 3.02
CA LEU A 144 -5.40 18.20 2.33
C LEU A 144 -4.43 18.85 3.34
N ALA A 145 -4.94 19.57 4.34
CA ALA A 145 -4.11 20.15 5.40
C ALA A 145 -3.33 19.08 6.17
N ALA A 146 -3.98 17.98 6.55
CA ALA A 146 -3.33 16.85 7.23
C ALA A 146 -2.21 16.21 6.39
N ARG A 147 -2.41 16.04 5.07
CA ARG A 147 -1.37 15.52 4.16
C ARG A 147 -0.18 16.46 4.05
N LEU A 148 -0.40 17.76 3.96
CA LEU A 148 0.68 18.75 3.86
C LEU A 148 1.49 18.85 5.15
N ALA A 149 0.82 18.77 6.31
CA ALA A 149 1.50 18.70 7.60
C ALA A 149 2.35 17.43 7.73
N ALA A 150 1.79 16.25 7.38
CA ALA A 150 2.52 14.98 7.39
C ALA A 150 3.74 15.01 6.45
N ALA A 151 3.59 15.55 5.24
CA ALA A 151 4.69 15.70 4.29
C ALA A 151 5.78 16.65 4.79
N SER A 152 5.42 17.76 5.45
CA SER A 152 6.39 18.66 6.09
C SER A 152 7.19 17.93 7.17
N SER A 153 6.52 17.26 8.11
CA SER A 153 7.20 16.51 9.18
C SER A 153 8.07 15.36 8.64
N ALA A 154 7.67 14.72 7.54
CA ALA A 154 8.48 13.69 6.89
C ALA A 154 9.73 14.28 6.21
N MET A 155 9.63 15.48 5.61
CA MET A 155 10.78 16.22 5.08
C MET A 155 11.73 16.64 6.21
N ASP A 156 11.21 17.21 7.30
CA ASP A 156 12.00 17.58 8.49
C ASP A 156 12.75 16.36 9.03
N TYR A 157 12.05 15.24 9.25
CA TYR A 157 12.64 13.97 9.69
C TYR A 157 13.72 13.47 8.72
N SER A 158 13.52 13.59 7.40
CA SER A 158 14.53 13.20 6.41
C SER A 158 15.82 14.03 6.46
N SER A 159 15.75 15.24 7.04
CA SER A 159 16.88 16.16 7.19
C SER A 159 17.60 16.08 8.55
N GLU A 160 17.14 15.24 9.47
CA GLU A 160 17.81 15.01 10.76
C GLU A 160 19.26 14.53 10.58
N THR A 161 20.08 14.70 11.62
CA THR A 161 21.48 14.25 11.63
C THR A 161 21.71 13.34 12.85
N PRO A 162 22.05 12.05 12.67
CA PRO A 162 22.22 11.34 11.40
C PRO A 162 20.92 11.21 10.59
N CYS A 163 21.02 11.24 9.26
CA CYS A 163 19.86 11.08 8.37
C CYS A 163 19.24 9.69 8.58
N PRO A 164 17.91 9.59 8.78
CA PRO A 164 17.26 8.29 8.96
C PRO A 164 17.11 7.51 7.66
N TYR A 165 17.35 8.09 6.48
CA TYR A 165 17.20 7.40 5.20
C TYR A 165 18.55 7.14 4.54
N ASP A 166 18.72 5.95 3.96
CA ASP A 166 19.89 5.59 3.16
C ASP A 166 19.94 6.40 1.86
N TYR A 167 18.77 6.78 1.34
CA TYR A 167 18.60 7.62 0.15
C TYR A 167 17.47 8.65 0.34
N VAL A 168 17.69 9.87 -0.14
CA VAL A 168 16.66 10.90 -0.29
C VAL A 168 16.62 11.32 -1.75
N ILE A 169 15.49 11.10 -2.43
CA ILE A 169 15.29 11.31 -3.87
C ILE A 169 14.23 12.39 -4.05
N VAL A 170 14.53 13.43 -4.83
CA VAL A 170 13.58 14.52 -5.09
C VAL A 170 12.77 14.21 -6.36
N ASN A 171 11.46 13.96 -6.20
CA ASN A 171 10.53 13.69 -7.30
C ASN A 171 10.10 15.00 -7.99
N GLY A 172 11.07 15.64 -8.66
CA GLY A 172 10.95 16.95 -9.31
C GLY A 172 10.14 16.95 -10.62
N GLU A 173 10.41 17.94 -11.48
CA GLU A 173 9.79 18.05 -12.80
C GLU A 173 10.15 16.89 -13.74
N ASP A 174 11.40 16.42 -13.65
CA ASP A 174 11.90 15.25 -14.38
C ASP A 174 11.65 13.96 -13.57
N VAL A 175 10.49 13.33 -13.83
CA VAL A 175 10.09 12.05 -13.23
C VAL A 175 10.93 10.89 -13.74
N ASP A 176 11.54 10.99 -14.93
CA ASP A 176 12.38 9.94 -15.51
C ASP A 176 13.74 9.90 -14.79
N LYS A 177 14.32 11.05 -14.48
CA LYS A 177 15.49 11.17 -13.60
C LYS A 177 15.21 10.61 -12.20
N ALA A 178 14.10 11.00 -11.57
CA ALA A 178 13.75 10.48 -10.23
C ALA A 178 13.50 8.96 -10.24
N ALA A 179 12.97 8.41 -11.33
CA ALA A 179 12.82 6.96 -11.52
C ALA A 179 14.19 6.26 -11.68
N ALA A 180 15.12 6.84 -12.43
CA ALA A 180 16.48 6.31 -12.57
C ALA A 180 17.28 6.37 -11.27
N GLU A 181 17.11 7.43 -10.46
CA GLU A 181 17.70 7.52 -9.11
C GLU A 181 17.12 6.46 -8.16
N LEU A 182 15.81 6.22 -8.21
CA LEU A 182 15.16 5.16 -7.42
C LEU A 182 15.66 3.77 -7.84
N GLU A 183 15.75 3.52 -9.15
CA GLU A 183 16.29 2.28 -9.71
C GLU A 183 17.73 2.03 -9.25
N ALA A 184 18.59 3.05 -9.33
CA ALA A 184 19.96 2.95 -8.83
C ALA A 184 20.01 2.67 -7.32
N ALA A 185 19.14 3.30 -6.52
CA ALA A 185 19.06 3.06 -5.07
C ALA A 185 18.63 1.61 -4.74
N VAL A 186 17.56 1.09 -5.37
CA VAL A 186 17.05 -0.26 -5.06
C VAL A 186 17.95 -1.41 -5.54
N PHE A 187 18.88 -1.14 -6.46
CA PHE A 187 19.94 -2.07 -6.87
C PHE A 187 21.30 -1.80 -6.19
N GLY A 188 21.39 -0.84 -5.26
CA GLY A 188 22.63 -0.54 -4.53
C GLY A 188 23.72 0.13 -5.38
N LEU A 189 23.35 0.76 -6.49
CA LEU A 189 24.22 1.45 -7.45
C LEU A 189 24.29 2.97 -7.22
N GLY A 190 23.42 3.52 -6.35
CA GLY A 190 23.39 4.93 -6.00
C GLY A 190 24.42 5.34 -4.94
N LYS A 191 24.65 6.65 -4.80
CA LYS A 191 25.40 7.21 -3.66
C LYS A 191 24.49 7.28 -2.44
N SER A 192 24.75 6.48 -1.42
CA SER A 192 24.02 6.51 -0.15
C SER A 192 24.34 7.79 0.66
N ASN A 193 23.34 8.30 1.37
CA ASN A 193 23.52 9.31 2.43
C ASN A 193 24.30 8.73 3.63
N ALA A 194 24.27 7.42 3.80
CA ALA A 194 25.14 6.71 4.73
C ALA A 194 26.59 6.71 4.24
N GLY A 195 27.44 7.51 4.90
CA GLY A 195 28.89 7.38 4.85
C GLY A 195 29.37 6.20 5.71
N GLY A 196 29.12 4.97 5.24
CA GLY A 196 29.49 3.72 5.92
C GLY A 196 29.47 2.54 4.93
N PRO A 197 30.25 1.48 5.16
CA PRO A 197 30.57 0.51 4.11
C PRO A 197 29.39 -0.40 3.76
N SER A 198 29.20 -0.64 2.46
CA SER A 198 28.43 -1.78 1.96
C SER A 198 29.02 -3.09 2.52
N ALA A 199 28.18 -3.92 3.13
CA ALA A 199 28.59 -5.13 3.83
C ALA A 199 28.95 -6.27 2.85
N ALA A 200 30.13 -6.17 2.24
CA ALA A 200 30.69 -7.19 1.36
C ALA A 200 32.18 -7.46 1.64
N SER A 201 32.54 -7.75 2.89
CA SER A 201 33.69 -8.60 3.28
C SER A 201 33.74 -8.81 4.79
N ALA A 202 33.87 -10.07 5.22
CA ALA A 202 34.06 -10.42 6.63
C ALA A 202 35.54 -10.55 6.98
N VAL A 203 35.97 -9.99 8.12
CA VAL A 203 37.10 -10.48 8.92
C VAL A 203 36.80 -10.28 10.41
N THR A 204 37.13 -11.30 11.19
CA THR A 204 36.90 -11.46 12.63
C THR A 204 37.71 -10.50 13.51
N SER A 205 37.14 -10.02 14.63
CA SER A 205 37.86 -9.87 15.92
C SER A 205 36.90 -9.63 17.11
N THR A 206 37.18 -10.30 18.23
CA THR A 206 36.43 -10.33 19.50
C THR A 206 36.78 -9.16 20.43
N THR A 207 35.84 -8.73 21.32
CA THR A 207 36.03 -8.50 22.79
C THR A 207 34.75 -7.89 23.44
N THR A 208 34.53 -8.17 24.73
CA THR A 208 33.48 -7.65 25.66
C THR A 208 34.01 -7.86 27.11
N PRO A 209 33.41 -7.40 28.24
CA PRO A 209 32.30 -6.45 28.48
C PRO A 209 32.46 -5.42 29.65
N GLY A 210 31.54 -4.44 29.72
CA GLY A 210 30.92 -3.90 30.95
C GLY A 210 31.58 -2.72 31.72
N PRO A 211 30.93 -2.14 32.76
CA PRO A 211 29.56 -2.38 33.28
C PRO A 211 28.66 -1.11 33.49
N THR A 212 27.43 -1.31 33.96
CA THR A 212 26.38 -0.32 34.33
C THR A 212 26.53 0.28 35.74
N PRO A 213 25.99 1.49 36.03
CA PRO A 213 24.66 1.66 36.71
C PRO A 213 23.89 2.94 36.22
N SER A 214 22.67 3.35 36.64
CA SER A 214 21.53 2.83 37.46
C SER A 214 20.25 3.69 37.24
N GLU A 215 19.08 3.20 37.68
CA GLU A 215 17.75 3.85 37.73
C GLU A 215 17.50 4.63 39.07
N PRO A 216 16.40 5.43 39.31
CA PRO A 216 14.99 5.20 38.89
C PRO A 216 14.04 6.40 38.52
N ASN A 217 12.86 6.02 37.99
CA ASN A 217 11.47 6.57 37.93
C ASN A 217 11.06 7.74 38.91
N PRO A 218 9.89 8.47 38.78
CA PRO A 218 8.65 8.10 38.06
C PRO A 218 7.73 9.20 37.41
N ALA A 219 6.72 8.71 36.64
CA ALA A 219 5.40 9.33 36.33
C ALA A 219 5.41 10.63 35.46
N GLU A 220 4.33 11.09 34.80
CA GLU A 220 2.88 10.87 34.94
C GLU A 220 2.12 10.72 33.60
N SER A 221 0.91 10.18 33.69
CA SER A 221 -0.12 10.16 32.64
C SER A 221 -0.69 11.55 32.33
N ARG A 222 -0.93 11.87 31.05
CA ARG A 222 -1.97 12.85 30.66
C ARG A 222 -2.85 12.32 29.53
N THR A 223 -4.12 12.13 29.88
CA THR A 223 -5.24 11.99 28.97
C THR A 223 -5.32 13.17 28.00
N ALA A 224 -5.51 12.89 26.71
CA ALA A 224 -5.93 13.87 25.72
C ALA A 224 -7.32 13.48 25.19
N GLN A 225 -8.23 14.44 25.29
CA GLN A 225 -9.65 14.32 25.03
C GLN A 225 -9.94 14.07 23.54
N ALA A 226 -10.84 13.14 23.23
CA ALA A 226 -11.36 12.97 21.87
C ALA A 226 -12.51 13.94 21.63
N ASP A 227 -12.50 14.64 20.49
CA ASP A 227 -13.58 15.55 20.09
C ASP A 227 -14.00 15.31 18.63
N ALA A 228 -15.32 15.40 18.42
CA ALA A 228 -16.05 15.44 17.15
C ALA A 228 -15.77 14.33 16.10
N ALA A 229 -16.58 13.26 16.15
CA ALA A 229 -16.79 12.39 14.98
C ALA A 229 -17.62 13.11 13.91
N ASP A 230 -17.15 13.11 12.66
CA ASP A 230 -17.93 13.59 11.51
C ASP A 230 -18.85 12.47 11.00
N ALA A 231 -20.15 12.75 10.94
CA ALA A 231 -21.16 11.80 10.48
C ALA A 231 -21.32 11.90 8.94
N PRO A 232 -21.64 10.80 8.23
CA PRO A 232 -21.66 10.82 6.77
C PRO A 232 -22.69 11.81 6.22
N ALA A 233 -22.22 12.69 5.33
CA ALA A 233 -23.07 13.67 4.65
C ALA A 233 -24.23 12.99 3.91
N LYS A 234 -25.44 13.49 4.20
CA LYS A 234 -26.71 13.00 3.64
C LYS A 234 -26.75 13.16 2.11
N PRO A 235 -27.29 12.19 1.34
CA PRO A 235 -27.42 12.34 -0.11
C PRO A 235 -28.46 13.42 -0.47
N ALA A 236 -28.08 14.31 -1.38
CA ALA A 236 -28.99 15.23 -2.07
C ALA A 236 -29.62 14.53 -3.30
N PRO A 237 -30.81 14.97 -3.78
CA PRO A 237 -31.81 14.04 -4.29
C PRO A 237 -31.69 13.65 -5.76
N THR A 238 -32.18 12.44 -6.05
CA THR A 238 -32.50 11.93 -7.38
C THR A 238 -33.46 12.85 -8.13
N ALA A 239 -33.10 13.31 -9.32
CA ALA A 239 -34.02 13.90 -10.29
C ALA A 239 -34.33 12.89 -11.39
N VAL A 240 -35.61 12.69 -11.69
CA VAL A 240 -36.11 11.69 -12.64
C VAL A 240 -36.28 12.30 -14.03
N ALA A 241 -35.85 11.54 -15.05
CA ALA A 241 -36.20 11.52 -16.47
C ALA A 241 -36.86 12.75 -17.15
N ALA A 242 -36.32 13.10 -18.32
CA ALA A 242 -37.13 13.39 -19.52
C ALA A 242 -36.30 13.17 -20.81
N ALA A 243 -36.55 12.07 -21.52
CA ALA A 243 -36.15 11.94 -22.92
C ALA A 243 -37.32 12.38 -23.79
N ALA A 244 -37.10 13.34 -24.70
CA ALA A 244 -38.11 13.80 -25.64
C ALA A 244 -37.76 13.31 -27.06
N ALA A 245 -38.68 12.55 -27.67
CA ALA A 245 -38.57 12.08 -29.05
C ALA A 245 -39.90 12.32 -29.79
N VAL A 246 -39.82 13.03 -30.92
CA VAL A 246 -40.88 13.38 -31.89
C VAL A 246 -40.15 13.70 -33.20
N THR A 247 -40.50 13.28 -34.43
CA THR A 247 -41.40 12.24 -34.99
C THR A 247 -41.06 12.07 -36.49
N GLY A 248 -41.32 10.91 -37.09
CA GLY A 248 -41.38 10.71 -38.56
C GLY A 248 -40.79 9.37 -39.01
N SER A 249 -41.59 8.35 -39.38
CA SER A 249 -42.15 8.11 -40.73
C SER A 249 -41.07 7.51 -41.68
N VAL A 250 -41.21 6.35 -42.35
CA VAL A 250 -42.40 5.56 -42.78
C VAL A 250 -42.00 4.08 -43.07
N THR A 251 -43.01 3.19 -43.24
CA THR A 251 -42.99 1.89 -43.99
C THR A 251 -42.06 0.75 -43.52
N ASP A 252 -42.38 -0.54 -43.65
CA ASP A 252 -43.63 -1.31 -43.87
C ASP A 252 -43.30 -2.82 -43.62
N ALA A 253 -44.27 -3.72 -43.82
CA ALA A 253 -44.15 -5.17 -44.06
C ALA A 253 -44.13 -6.15 -42.88
N LEU A 254 -45.36 -6.55 -42.52
CA LEU A 254 -45.88 -7.94 -42.52
C LEU A 254 -45.55 -8.97 -41.41
N ALA A 255 -46.66 -9.54 -40.92
CA ALA A 255 -46.93 -10.97 -40.72
C ALA A 255 -46.38 -11.73 -39.48
N ALA A 256 -47.13 -11.59 -38.38
CA ALA A 256 -47.98 -12.64 -37.78
C ALA A 256 -47.40 -14.01 -37.28
N PRO A 257 -48.06 -14.66 -36.27
CA PRO A 257 -47.36 -15.53 -35.32
C PRO A 257 -47.85 -17.00 -35.29
N VAL A 258 -47.09 -17.91 -34.63
CA VAL A 258 -47.64 -19.19 -34.14
C VAL A 258 -47.08 -19.59 -32.75
N ALA A 259 -47.95 -20.25 -32.01
CA ALA A 259 -47.97 -20.56 -30.58
C ALA A 259 -46.82 -21.36 -29.93
N ALA A 260 -46.86 -21.26 -28.60
CA ALA A 260 -46.26 -22.14 -27.59
C ALA A 260 -46.39 -23.66 -27.82
N THR A 261 -45.54 -24.43 -27.15
CA THR A 261 -45.98 -25.31 -26.04
C THR A 261 -44.80 -25.82 -25.22
N SER A 262 -45.06 -26.11 -23.94
CA SER A 262 -44.19 -26.91 -23.08
C SER A 262 -44.34 -28.41 -23.39
N THR A 263 -43.37 -29.24 -22.98
CA THR A 263 -43.60 -30.46 -22.16
C THR A 263 -42.27 -31.08 -21.72
N THR A 264 -42.27 -31.61 -20.50
CA THR A 264 -41.20 -32.31 -19.77
C THR A 264 -41.03 -33.78 -20.17
N ALA A 265 -39.81 -34.34 -20.10
CA ALA A 265 -39.57 -35.74 -19.67
C ALA A 265 -38.08 -36.09 -19.45
N THR A 266 -37.69 -36.25 -18.18
CA THR A 266 -36.71 -37.25 -17.68
C THR A 266 -37.45 -38.61 -17.60
N PRO A 267 -36.85 -39.83 -17.44
CA PRO A 267 -35.55 -40.08 -16.80
C PRO A 267 -34.70 -41.32 -17.22
N ALA A 268 -33.60 -41.49 -16.48
CA ALA A 268 -32.98 -42.75 -16.02
C ALA A 268 -32.22 -43.67 -17.01
N GLY A 269 -31.03 -44.10 -16.56
CA GLY A 269 -30.23 -45.14 -17.21
C GLY A 269 -28.82 -45.23 -16.60
N GLY A 270 -28.62 -46.16 -15.66
CA GLY A 270 -27.38 -46.31 -14.88
C GLY A 270 -26.19 -46.96 -15.61
N PRO A 271 -25.06 -47.20 -14.91
CA PRO A 271 -23.73 -47.19 -15.52
C PRO A 271 -23.05 -48.56 -15.65
N ALA A 272 -21.94 -48.60 -16.40
CA ALA A 272 -20.62 -49.17 -16.03
C ALA A 272 -19.87 -49.77 -17.24
N GLY A 273 -18.52 -49.73 -17.23
CA GLY A 273 -17.75 -50.78 -17.90
C GLY A 273 -16.48 -50.44 -18.71
N LYS A 274 -15.40 -50.04 -18.01
CA LYS A 274 -14.03 -50.60 -18.13
C LYS A 274 -13.26 -50.63 -19.49
N LYS A 275 -11.95 -50.32 -19.35
CA LYS A 275 -10.76 -50.59 -20.22
C LYS A 275 -10.58 -49.60 -21.40
N SER A 276 -9.47 -48.85 -21.51
CA SER A 276 -8.02 -49.15 -21.49
C SER A 276 -7.44 -49.53 -22.87
N LYS A 277 -6.75 -48.56 -23.48
CA LYS A 277 -5.49 -48.62 -24.28
C LYS A 277 -5.29 -47.23 -24.94
N THR A 278 -4.21 -46.48 -24.73
CA THR A 278 -2.79 -46.66 -25.14
C THR A 278 -2.49 -45.96 -26.48
N CYS A 279 -1.47 -45.07 -26.49
CA CYS A 279 -0.83 -44.46 -27.67
C CYS A 279 -1.71 -43.53 -28.54
N SER A 280 -1.17 -42.54 -29.28
CA SER A 280 0.19 -41.97 -29.36
C SER A 280 0.15 -40.65 -30.15
N ILE A 281 1.13 -39.77 -29.90
CA ILE A 281 1.77 -38.83 -30.85
C ILE A 281 0.83 -37.96 -31.72
N LEU A 282 0.73 -36.68 -31.39
CA LEU A 282 1.34 -35.56 -32.13
C LEU A 282 1.39 -34.31 -31.24
#